data_AF-A0A933D7Y4-F1
#
_entry.id   AF-A0A933D7Y4-F1
#
_cell.length_a   1.000
_cell.length_b   1.000
_cell.length_c   1.000
_cell.angle_alpha   90.00
_cell.angle_beta   90.00
_cell.angle_gamma   90.00
#
_symmetry.space_group_name_H-M   'P 1'
#
loop_
_entity.id
_entity.type
_entity.pdbx_description
1 polymer ?
#
loop_
_entity_poly.entity_id
_entity_poly.type
_entity_poly.pdbx_seq_one_letter_code
_entity_poly.pdbx_strand_id
1 'polypeptide(L)'
;MEQLTFLRHTTKLSIAGLALDLPAFFIVSVGMLQMMLGMPDLSETIFTSIGLTPQSFILHPIIVLGGMFLAITMNAIPTFRIRLEPQNGSLVTIIRTELKFFNLAVLGLSLFLLCSILLYAFGENFEIVAR
;
A
#
# COMPACT_ATOMS: atom_id res chain seq x y z
N MET A 1 -8.44 -4.58 31.53
CA MET A 1 -8.66 -5.60 30.47
C MET A 1 -8.99 -4.98 29.11
N GLU A 2 -9.76 -3.89 29.02
CA GLU A 2 -10.17 -3.28 27.72
C GLU A 2 -9.02 -2.77 26.83
N GLN A 3 -7.94 -2.21 27.39
CA GLN A 3 -6.82 -1.72 26.58
C GLN A 3 -6.08 -2.85 25.81
N LEU A 4 -6.00 -4.05 26.40
CA LEU A 4 -5.35 -5.21 25.78
C LEU A 4 -6.17 -5.75 24.60
N THR A 5 -7.50 -5.72 24.69
CA THR A 5 -8.40 -6.14 23.61
C THR A 5 -8.35 -5.17 22.43
N PHE A 6 -8.30 -3.86 22.71
CA PHE A 6 -8.20 -2.82 21.68
C PHE A 6 -6.88 -2.94 20.88
N LEU A 7 -5.74 -3.11 21.56
CA LEU A 7 -4.44 -3.29 20.92
C LEU A 7 -4.40 -4.55 20.04
N ARG A 8 -4.98 -5.66 20.51
CA ARG A 8 -5.06 -6.90 19.73
C ARG A 8 -5.84 -6.73 18.42
N HIS A 9 -6.91 -5.94 18.44
CA HIS A 9 -7.72 -5.69 17.25
C HIS A 9 -6.96 -4.85 16.22
N THR A 10 -6.23 -3.82 16.67
CA THR A 10 -5.44 -2.96 15.77
C THR A 10 -4.30 -3.71 15.11
N THR A 11 -3.64 -4.63 15.82
CA THR A 11 -2.58 -5.47 15.24
C THR A 11 -3.12 -6.44 14.19
N LYS A 12 -4.29 -7.06 14.44
CA LYS A 12 -4.92 -7.95 13.45
C LYS A 12 -5.25 -7.22 12.15
N LEU A 13 -5.78 -5.99 12.25
CA LEU A 13 -6.06 -5.14 11.08
C LEU A 13 -4.77 -4.80 10.32
N SER A 14 -3.67 -4.50 11.02
CA SER A 14 -2.38 -4.26 10.37
C SER A 14 -1.80 -5.48 9.68
N ILE A 15 -1.89 -6.67 10.30
CA ILE A 15 -1.44 -7.91 9.67
C ILE A 15 -2.25 -8.19 8.41
N ALA A 16 -3.57 -7.98 8.45
CA ALA A 16 -4.42 -8.11 7.28
C ALA A 16 -4.02 -7.10 6.18
N GLY A 17 -3.77 -5.84 6.54
CA GLY A 17 -3.28 -4.83 5.60
C GLY A 17 -1.94 -5.21 4.98
N LEU A 18 -0.99 -5.70 5.79
CA LEU A 18 0.30 -6.17 5.30
C LEU A 18 0.16 -7.35 4.32
N ALA A 19 -0.76 -8.27 4.59
CA ALA A 19 -1.06 -9.38 3.68
C ALA A 19 -1.65 -8.90 2.35
N LEU A 20 -2.49 -7.87 2.37
CA LEU A 20 -3.05 -7.24 1.17
C LEU A 20 -1.97 -6.50 0.33
N ASP A 21 -0.92 -6.00 0.97
CA ASP A 21 0.20 -5.35 0.30
C ASP A 21 1.21 -6.33 -0.35
N LEU A 22 1.14 -7.64 -0.04
CA LEU A 22 2.11 -8.62 -0.54
C LEU A 22 2.25 -8.65 -2.07
N PRO A 23 1.17 -8.64 -2.87
CA PRO A 23 1.29 -8.64 -4.33
C PRO A 23 1.99 -7.38 -4.83
N ALA A 24 1.64 -6.21 -4.29
CA ALA A 24 2.25 -4.95 -4.65
C ALA A 24 3.74 -4.91 -4.27
N PHE A 25 4.06 -5.36 -3.06
CA PHE A 25 5.43 -5.46 -2.58
C PHE A 25 6.28 -6.37 -3.47
N PHE A 26 5.72 -7.50 -3.89
CA PHE A 26 6.41 -8.43 -4.77
C PHE A 26 6.69 -7.81 -6.15
N ILE A 27 5.70 -7.17 -6.77
CA ILE A 27 5.86 -6.47 -8.06
C ILE A 27 6.94 -5.40 -7.97
N VAL A 28 6.85 -4.52 -6.96
CA VAL A 28 7.81 -3.42 -6.78
C VAL A 28 9.22 -3.96 -6.52
N SER A 29 9.36 -4.99 -5.69
CA SER A 29 10.66 -5.59 -5.38
C SER A 29 11.34 -6.18 -6.62
N VAL A 30 10.58 -6.91 -7.44
CA VAL A 30 11.07 -7.49 -8.69
C VAL A 30 11.44 -6.38 -9.69
N GLY A 31 10.61 -5.35 -9.84
CA GLY A 31 10.90 -4.20 -10.71
C GLY A 31 12.14 -3.43 -10.27
N MET A 32 12.30 -3.18 -8.98
CA MET A 32 13.51 -2.54 -8.44
C MET A 32 14.75 -3.40 -8.67
N LEU A 33 14.67 -4.72 -8.45
CA LEU A 33 15.78 -5.64 -8.68
C LEU A 33 16.19 -5.64 -10.17
N GLN A 34 15.21 -5.62 -11.08
CA GLN A 34 15.46 -5.50 -12.51
C GLN A 34 16.19 -4.20 -12.86
N MET A 35 15.75 -3.06 -12.31
CA MET A 35 16.43 -1.77 -12.50
C MET A 35 17.85 -1.78 -11.94
N MET A 36 18.07 -2.40 -10.77
CA MET A 36 19.38 -2.46 -10.13
C MET A 36 20.37 -3.38 -10.86
N LEU A 37 19.89 -4.50 -11.40
CA LEU A 37 20.72 -5.47 -12.12
C LEU A 37 20.86 -5.15 -13.61
N GLY A 38 20.02 -4.27 -14.16
CA GLY A 38 20.01 -3.93 -15.58
C GLY A 38 19.60 -5.08 -16.50
N MET A 39 18.84 -6.06 -15.98
CA MET A 39 18.43 -7.26 -16.71
C MET A 39 16.97 -7.12 -17.19
N PRO A 40 16.72 -6.81 -18.48
CA PRO A 40 15.38 -6.44 -18.97
C PRO A 40 14.33 -7.55 -18.82
N ASP A 41 14.73 -8.83 -18.83
CA ASP A 41 13.82 -9.97 -18.79
C ASP A 41 13.74 -10.63 -17.38
N LEU A 42 14.31 -9.98 -16.36
CA LEU A 42 14.39 -10.53 -15.02
C LEU A 42 13.00 -10.73 -14.40
N SER A 43 12.11 -9.75 -14.56
CA SER A 43 10.75 -9.85 -14.04
C SER A 43 9.96 -11.01 -14.65
N GLU A 44 10.03 -11.18 -15.97
CA GLU A 44 9.40 -12.29 -16.68
C GLU A 44 9.98 -13.64 -16.22
N THR A 45 11.31 -13.73 -16.09
CA THR A 45 11.99 -14.95 -15.61
C THR A 45 11.56 -15.31 -14.18
N ILE A 46 11.53 -14.33 -13.28
CA ILE A 46 11.12 -14.56 -11.89
C ILE A 46 9.66 -15.00 -11.83
N PHE A 47 8.74 -14.28 -12.51
CA PHE A 47 7.32 -14.62 -12.50
C PHE A 47 7.08 -16.03 -13.05
N THR A 48 7.63 -16.36 -14.21
CA THR A 48 7.47 -17.68 -14.82
C THR A 48 8.06 -18.80 -13.95
N SER A 49 9.20 -18.56 -13.29
CA SER A 49 9.84 -19.55 -12.41
C SER A 49 9.00 -19.96 -11.19
N ILE A 50 8.14 -19.07 -10.71
CA ILE A 50 7.21 -19.33 -9.59
C ILE A 50 5.78 -19.63 -10.07
N GLY A 51 5.60 -19.86 -11.37
CA GLY A 51 4.29 -20.19 -11.96
C GLY A 51 3.31 -19.02 -12.01
N LEU A 52 3.80 -17.78 -11.86
CA LEU A 52 3.00 -16.57 -12.06
C LEU A 52 3.20 -16.06 -13.48
N THR A 53 2.11 -15.59 -14.06
CA THR A 53 2.10 -14.83 -15.31
C THR A 53 1.66 -13.41 -15.03
N PRO A 54 1.99 -12.42 -15.88
CA PRO A 54 1.48 -11.06 -15.74
C PRO A 54 -0.07 -10.97 -15.69
N GLN A 55 -0.75 -12.00 -16.21
CA GLN A 55 -2.21 -12.12 -16.23
C GLN A 55 -2.77 -12.88 -15.01
N SER A 56 -1.91 -13.31 -14.08
CA SER A 56 -2.34 -14.02 -12.89
C SER A 56 -3.27 -13.13 -12.06
N PHE A 57 -4.36 -13.73 -11.57
CA PHE A 57 -5.39 -13.02 -10.82
C PHE A 57 -4.83 -12.18 -9.67
N ILE A 58 -3.82 -12.69 -8.95
CA ILE A 58 -3.19 -11.99 -7.82
C ILE A 58 -2.38 -10.76 -8.23
N LEU A 59 -1.91 -10.70 -9.49
CA LEU A 59 -1.19 -9.56 -10.07
C LEU A 59 -2.12 -8.64 -10.87
N HIS A 60 -3.42 -8.95 -10.93
CA HIS A 60 -4.38 -8.14 -11.66
C HIS A 60 -4.42 -6.72 -11.07
N PRO A 61 -4.39 -5.65 -11.90
CA PRO A 61 -4.28 -4.27 -11.41
C PRO A 61 -5.35 -3.90 -10.37
N ILE A 62 -6.59 -4.34 -10.60
CA ILE A 62 -7.71 -4.11 -9.66
C ILE A 62 -7.46 -4.79 -8.30
N ILE A 63 -6.88 -5.99 -8.28
CA ILE A 63 -6.59 -6.72 -7.05
C ILE A 63 -5.43 -6.07 -6.30
N VAL A 64 -4.37 -5.69 -7.02
CA VAL A 64 -3.21 -5.01 -6.43
C VAL A 64 -3.61 -3.65 -5.86
N LEU A 65 -4.21 -2.78 -6.67
CA LEU A 65 -4.61 -1.43 -6.25
C LEU A 65 -5.74 -1.47 -5.21
N GLY A 66 -6.71 -2.36 -5.38
CA GLY A 66 -7.80 -2.56 -4.42
C GLY A 66 -7.29 -3.08 -3.07
N GLY A 67 -6.38 -4.04 -3.08
CA GLY A 67 -5.71 -4.56 -1.89
C GLY A 67 -4.96 -3.48 -1.13
N MET A 68 -4.16 -2.68 -1.83
CA MET A 68 -3.44 -1.56 -1.24
C MET A 68 -4.37 -0.47 -0.70
N PHE A 69 -5.44 -0.14 -1.42
CA PHE A 69 -6.43 0.84 -0.95
C PHE A 69 -7.10 0.38 0.36
N LEU A 70 -7.43 -0.91 0.44
CA LEU A 70 -7.94 -1.52 1.67
C LEU A 70 -6.88 -1.53 2.77
N ALA A 71 -5.62 -1.87 2.48
CA ALA A 71 -4.52 -1.83 3.43
C ALA A 71 -4.30 -0.44 4.03
N ILE A 72 -4.30 0.60 3.18
CA ILE A 72 -4.25 2.02 3.58
C ILE A 72 -5.42 2.34 4.49
N THR A 73 -6.65 2.02 4.08
CA THR A 73 -7.86 2.34 4.84
C THR A 73 -7.87 1.66 6.21
N MET A 74 -7.54 0.36 6.26
CA MET A 74 -7.49 -0.44 7.49
C MET A 74 -6.44 0.06 8.48
N ASN A 75 -5.34 0.65 8.01
CA ASN A 75 -4.28 1.19 8.86
C ASN A 75 -4.42 2.68 9.16
N ALA A 76 -5.08 3.46 8.29
CA ALA A 76 -5.34 4.88 8.48
C ALA A 76 -6.42 5.12 9.54
N ILE A 77 -7.55 4.41 9.49
CA ILE A 77 -8.68 4.56 10.44
C ILE A 77 -8.24 4.46 11.92
N PRO A 78 -7.50 3.43 12.36
CA PRO A 78 -7.07 3.34 13.75
C PRO A 78 -5.94 4.32 14.12
N THR A 79 -5.29 4.93 13.13
CA THR A 79 -4.14 5.84 13.32
C THR A 79 -4.58 7.30 13.38
N PHE A 80 -5.53 7.71 12.53
CA PHE A 80 -6.04 9.08 12.46
C PHE A 80 -7.46 9.16 13.01
N ARG A 81 -7.63 9.96 14.06
CA ARG A 81 -8.95 10.37 14.55
C ARG A 81 -9.20 11.81 14.16
N ILE A 82 -10.10 12.02 13.21
CA ILE A 82 -10.52 13.35 12.77
C ILE A 82 -11.80 13.69 13.53
N ARG A 83 -11.80 14.81 14.26
CA ARG A 83 -12.99 15.40 14.87
C ARG A 83 -13.27 16.75 14.24
N LEU A 84 -14.50 16.96 13.81
CA LEU A 84 -15.00 18.25 13.36
C LEU A 84 -15.82 18.84 14.49
N GLU A 85 -15.34 19.92 15.08
CA GLU A 85 -16.02 20.61 16.17
C GLU A 85 -16.36 22.03 15.70
N PRO A 86 -17.65 22.40 15.61
CA PRO A 86 -18.03 23.78 15.35
C PRO A 86 -17.69 24.63 16.58
N GLN A 87 -16.88 25.66 16.39
CA GLN A 87 -16.47 26.59 17.43
C GLN A 87 -16.70 28.03 16.95
N ASN A 88 -17.58 28.75 17.65
CA ASN A 88 -17.88 30.18 17.42
C ASN A 88 -18.16 30.55 15.95
N GLY A 89 -18.98 29.76 15.25
CA GLY A 89 -19.32 30.01 13.84
C GLY A 89 -18.24 29.60 12.83
N SER A 90 -17.11 29.05 13.28
CA SER A 90 -16.08 28.43 12.45
C SER A 90 -16.08 26.92 12.62
N LEU A 91 -15.81 26.18 11.53
CA LEU A 91 -15.58 24.73 11.60
C LEU A 91 -14.12 24.48 11.99
N VAL A 92 -13.87 23.85 13.14
CA VAL A 92 -12.51 23.49 13.57
C VAL A 92 -12.29 21.99 13.38
N THR A 93 -11.26 21.64 12.61
CA THR A 93 -10.86 20.24 12.39
C THR A 93 -9.72 19.88 13.32
N ILE A 94 -9.95 18.97 14.26
CA ILE A 94 -8.95 18.42 15.15
C ILE A 94 -8.52 17.06 14.62
N ILE A 95 -7.25 16.94 14.21
CA ILE A 95 -6.64 15.68 13.79
C ILE A 95 -5.81 15.16 14.95
N ARG A 96 -6.23 14.05 15.56
CA ARG A 96 -5.46 13.35 16.59
C ARG A 96 -4.84 12.10 15.97
N THR A 97 -3.52 12.02 15.99
CA THR A 97 -2.77 10.84 15.57
C THR A 97 -2.47 9.98 16.79
N GLU A 98 -2.97 8.75 16.82
CA GLU A 98 -2.56 7.76 17.80
C GLU A 98 -1.31 7.03 17.27
N LEU A 99 -0.18 7.16 17.98
CA LEU A 99 1.08 6.51 17.64
C LEU A 99 1.00 4.98 17.81
N LYS A 100 0.37 4.33 16.84
CA LYS A 100 0.38 2.87 16.67
C LYS A 100 1.45 2.53 15.66
N PHE A 101 2.69 2.39 16.14
CA PHE A 101 3.87 2.22 15.29
C PHE A 101 3.68 1.16 14.20
N PHE A 102 3.03 0.03 14.50
CA PHE A 102 2.81 -1.02 13.51
C PHE A 102 1.80 -0.61 12.41
N ASN A 103 0.66 -0.04 12.78
CA ASN A 103 -0.29 0.50 11.81
C ASN A 103 0.33 1.61 10.96
N LEU A 104 1.11 2.49 11.58
CA LEU A 104 1.79 3.59 10.89
C LEU A 104 2.86 3.07 9.92
N ALA A 105 3.61 2.04 10.31
CA ALA A 105 4.61 1.40 9.45
C ALA A 105 3.96 0.73 8.23
N VAL A 106 2.88 -0.04 8.43
CA VAL A 106 2.15 -0.66 7.33
C VAL A 106 1.54 0.40 6.43
N LEU A 107 0.90 1.43 6.99
CA LEU A 107 0.38 2.56 6.20
C LEU A 107 1.46 3.25 5.36
N GLY A 108 2.62 3.53 5.95
CA GLY A 108 3.75 4.13 5.26
C GLY A 108 4.26 3.25 4.12
N LEU A 109 4.36 1.94 4.34
CA LEU A 109 4.70 0.96 3.32
C LEU A 109 3.67 0.95 2.18
N SER A 110 2.38 0.87 2.49
CA SER A 110 1.32 0.86 1.46
C SER A 110 1.37 2.13 0.60
N LEU A 111 1.57 3.30 1.22
CA LEU A 111 1.69 4.58 0.50
C LEU A 111 2.95 4.63 -0.37
N PHE A 112 4.08 4.14 0.12
CA PHE A 112 5.33 4.04 -0.64
C PHE A 112 5.18 3.14 -1.87
N LEU A 113 4.57 1.96 -1.69
CA LEU A 113 4.27 1.03 -2.78
C LEU A 113 3.33 1.67 -3.80
N LEU A 114 2.31 2.40 -3.32
CA LEU A 114 1.34 3.06 -4.20
C LEU A 114 2.01 4.12 -5.06
N CYS A 115 2.84 4.95 -4.45
CA CYS A 115 3.61 5.96 -5.17
C CYS A 115 4.55 5.31 -6.19
N SER A 116 5.24 4.23 -5.81
CA SER A 116 6.15 3.51 -6.72
C SER A 116 5.42 2.98 -7.96
N ILE A 117 4.28 2.32 -7.77
CA ILE A 117 3.47 1.77 -8.87
C ILE A 117 2.91 2.89 -9.75
N LEU A 118 2.38 3.96 -9.15
CA LEU A 118 1.84 5.08 -9.91
C LEU A 118 2.92 5.80 -10.71
N LEU A 119 4.08 6.08 -10.11
CA LEU A 119 5.20 6.72 -10.80
C LEU A 119 5.69 5.88 -11.98
N TYR A 120 5.81 4.56 -11.80
CA TYR A 120 6.15 3.64 -12.89
C TYR A 120 5.10 3.70 -14.00
N ALA A 121 3.82 3.56 -13.65
CA ALA A 121 2.73 3.58 -14.62
C ALA A 121 2.67 4.91 -15.37
N PHE A 122 2.76 6.05 -14.68
CA PHE A 122 2.81 7.36 -15.33
C PHE A 122 4.04 7.49 -16.23
N GLY A 123 5.22 7.09 -15.75
CA GLY A 123 6.46 7.11 -16.52
C GLY A 123 6.36 6.36 -17.85
N GLU A 124 5.89 5.11 -17.81
CA GLU A 124 5.66 4.32 -19.02
C GLU A 124 4.62 4.96 -19.94
N ASN A 125 3.50 5.44 -19.39
CA ASN A 125 2.45 6.04 -20.21
C ASN A 125 2.92 7.32 -20.91
N PHE A 126 3.77 8.14 -20.28
CA PHE A 126 4.33 9.34 -20.91
C PHE A 126 5.44 9.02 -21.93
N GLU A 127 6.24 7.98 -21.71
CA GLU A 127 7.23 7.54 -22.71
C GLU A 127 6.55 7.03 -23.98
N ILE A 128 5.42 6.31 -23.85
CA ILE A 128 4.63 5.84 -24.98
C ILE A 128 4.05 7.01 -25.78
N VAL A 129 3.57 8.06 -25.12
CA VAL A 129 2.97 9.24 -25.79
C VAL A 129 4.03 10.15 -26.42
N ALA A 130 5.26 10.15 -25.91
CA ALA A 130 6.35 10.96 -26.43
C ALA A 130 7.10 10.35 -27.64
N ARG A 131 6.86 9.06 -27.94
CA ARG A 131 7.33 8.37 -29.16
C ARG A 131 6.40 8.60 -30.34
#